data_AF-C3Y2E5-F1
#
_entry.id   AF-C3Y2E5-F1
#
_cell.length_a   1.000
_cell.length_b   1.000
_cell.length_c   1.000
_cell.angle_alpha   90.00
_cell.angle_beta   90.00
_cell.angle_gamma   90.00
#
_symmetry.space_group_name_H-M   'P 1'
#
loop_
_entity.id
_entity.type
_entity.pdbx_description
1 polymer ?
#
loop_
_entity_poly.entity_id
_entity_poly.type
_entity_poly.pdbx_seq_one_letter_code
_entity_poly.pdbx_strand_id
1 'polypeptide(L)'
;VERRRIYDIVNVLESVQVVSRLAKNRYNWHGRTLLNNTLSRLKVQGLEMKYDEMMEQVKQQEEEDEFEPRSRKAPLHVNKDMNMPNRTGYRFDASSILKAGATAIAMSRRDKSLGAMSQKFIMLFLASNVKDISLETAAKVLIGEGGPCADENSKFKSK
;
A
#
# COMPACT_ATOMS: atom_id res chain seq x y z
N VAL A 1 12.98 -4.13 21.57
CA VAL A 1 12.58 -4.45 20.17
C VAL A 1 11.51 -5.55 20.11
N GLU A 2 11.61 -6.60 20.93
CA GLU A 2 10.70 -7.77 20.90
C GLU A 2 9.20 -7.43 21.07
N ARG A 3 8.85 -6.49 21.95
CA ARG A 3 7.46 -6.03 22.13
C ARG A 3 6.83 -5.49 20.84
N ARG A 4 7.63 -4.99 19.89
CA ARG A 4 7.12 -4.48 18.61
C ARG A 4 6.53 -5.59 17.75
N ARG A 5 7.11 -6.80 17.79
CA ARG A 5 6.66 -7.95 16.99
C ARG A 5 5.30 -8.48 17.46
N ILE A 6 5.01 -8.38 18.77
CA ILE A 6 3.68 -8.71 19.31
C ILE A 6 2.59 -7.89 18.61
N TYR A 7 2.84 -6.61 18.35
CA TYR A 7 1.89 -5.77 17.62
C TYR A 7 1.76 -6.16 16.14
N ASP A 8 2.84 -6.60 15.49
CA ASP A 8 2.75 -7.09 14.11
C ASP A 8 1.85 -8.32 14.03
N ILE A 9 2.03 -9.28 14.93
CA ILE A 9 1.20 -10.50 15.02
C ILE A 9 -0.27 -10.13 15.23
N VAL A 10 -0.56 -9.28 16.22
CA VAL A 10 -1.93 -8.85 16.52
C VAL A 10 -2.55 -8.12 15.34
N ASN A 11 -1.82 -7.21 14.68
CA ASN A 11 -2.32 -6.46 13.53
C ASN A 11 -2.70 -7.39 12.36
N VAL A 12 -1.90 -8.42 12.10
CA VAL A 12 -2.19 -9.42 11.06
C VAL A 12 -3.45 -10.21 11.42
N LEU A 13 -3.55 -10.72 12.66
CA LEU A 13 -4.71 -11.50 13.09
C LEU A 13 -6.01 -10.67 13.16
N GLU A 14 -5.93 -9.40 13.56
CA GLU A 14 -7.06 -8.48 13.60
C GLU A 14 -7.55 -8.14 12.18
N SER A 15 -6.62 -8.03 11.22
CA SER A 15 -6.96 -7.76 9.82
C SER A 15 -7.88 -8.82 9.19
N VAL A 16 -7.83 -10.06 9.70
CA VAL A 16 -8.68 -11.18 9.27
C VAL A 16 -9.74 -11.57 10.32
N GLN A 17 -9.98 -10.71 11.31
CA GLN A 17 -10.99 -10.89 12.37
C GLN A 17 -10.84 -12.18 13.21
N VAL A 18 -9.64 -12.73 13.32
CA VAL A 18 -9.35 -13.88 14.20
C VAL A 18 -9.27 -13.43 15.66
N VAL A 19 -8.81 -12.21 15.89
CA VAL A 19 -8.79 -11.54 17.19
C VAL A 19 -9.39 -10.14 17.07
N SER A 20 -9.83 -9.57 18.18
CA SER A 20 -10.12 -8.13 18.26
C SER A 20 -9.65 -7.53 19.57
N ARG A 21 -9.34 -6.24 19.56
CA ARG A 21 -9.00 -5.52 20.78
C ARG A 21 -10.23 -5.36 21.68
N LEU A 22 -10.09 -5.77 22.94
CA LEU A 22 -11.13 -5.60 23.96
C LEU A 22 -10.83 -4.38 24.85
N ALA A 23 -9.58 -4.21 25.28
CA ALA A 23 -9.15 -3.08 26.10
C ALA A 23 -7.63 -2.80 25.93
N LYS A 24 -7.06 -1.91 26.75
CA LYS A 24 -5.59 -1.73 26.81
C LYS A 24 -4.95 -3.05 27.25
N ASN A 25 -4.01 -3.56 26.46
CA ASN A 25 -3.31 -4.83 26.70
C ASN A 25 -4.24 -6.05 26.87
N ARG A 26 -5.47 -6.02 26.31
CA ARG A 26 -6.40 -7.16 26.33
C ARG A 26 -7.06 -7.37 24.98
N TYR A 27 -7.09 -8.62 24.53
CA TYR A 27 -7.63 -9.06 23.24
C TYR A 27 -8.61 -10.20 23.45
N ASN A 28 -9.60 -10.28 22.58
CA ASN A 28 -10.53 -11.40 22.48
C ASN A 28 -10.11 -12.32 21.34
N TRP A 29 -10.25 -13.63 21.53
CA TRP A 29 -10.01 -14.67 20.54
C TRP A 29 -11.35 -15.14 19.96
N HIS A 30 -11.57 -14.90 18.66
CA HIS A 30 -12.78 -15.32 17.95
C HIS A 30 -12.63 -16.68 17.27
N GLY A 31 -11.38 -17.12 17.06
CA GLY A 31 -11.07 -18.32 16.30
C GLY A 31 -11.35 -18.17 14.80
N ARG A 32 -11.85 -19.24 14.17
CA ARG A 32 -12.11 -19.29 12.71
C ARG A 32 -13.52 -18.86 12.32
N THR A 33 -14.37 -18.52 13.28
CA THR A 33 -15.80 -18.25 13.06
C THR A 33 -16.04 -17.09 12.11
N LEU A 34 -15.29 -16.00 12.27
CA LEU A 34 -15.37 -14.82 11.42
C LEU A 34 -14.42 -14.88 10.21
N LEU A 35 -13.49 -15.84 10.21
CA LEU A 35 -12.45 -15.93 9.18
C LEU A 35 -13.06 -16.23 7.80
N ASN A 36 -13.97 -17.20 7.70
CA ASN A 36 -14.58 -17.57 6.41
C ASN A 36 -15.33 -16.37 5.80
N ASN A 37 -16.15 -15.68 6.59
CA ASN A 37 -16.88 -14.49 6.15
C ASN A 37 -15.92 -13.37 5.72
N THR A 38 -14.83 -13.17 6.47
CA THR A 38 -13.80 -12.19 6.14
C THR A 38 -13.12 -12.54 4.82
N LEU A 39 -12.69 -13.79 4.62
CA LEU A 39 -12.06 -14.24 3.38
C LEU A 39 -13.02 -14.11 2.19
N SER A 40 -14.30 -14.44 2.33
CA SER A 40 -15.30 -14.22 1.28
C SER A 40 -15.42 -12.74 0.90
N ARG A 41 -15.46 -11.84 1.90
CA ARG A 41 -15.49 -10.39 1.66
C ARG A 41 -14.20 -9.90 0.98
N LEU A 42 -13.03 -10.37 1.43
CA LEU A 42 -11.75 -10.04 0.83
C LEU A 42 -11.68 -10.52 -0.63
N LYS A 43 -12.21 -11.71 -0.94
CA LYS A 43 -12.26 -12.22 -2.31
C LYS A 43 -13.06 -11.28 -3.22
N VAL A 44 -14.25 -10.86 -2.82
CA VAL A 44 -15.07 -9.92 -3.60
C VAL A 44 -14.33 -8.60 -3.83
N GLN A 45 -13.73 -8.05 -2.77
CA GLN A 45 -12.94 -6.81 -2.87
C GLN A 45 -11.72 -6.96 -3.80
N GLY A 46 -11.06 -8.12 -3.78
CA GLY A 46 -9.92 -8.40 -4.66
C GLY A 46 -10.31 -8.49 -6.14
N LEU A 47 -11.49 -9.04 -6.43
CA LEU A 47 -12.05 -9.07 -7.78
C LEU A 47 -12.49 -7.67 -8.25
N GLU A 48 -13.11 -6.88 -7.37
CA GLU A 48 -13.49 -5.48 -7.67
C GLU A 48 -12.27 -4.61 -8.00
N MET A 49 -11.14 -4.85 -7.32
CA MET A 49 -9.86 -4.17 -7.58
C MET A 49 -9.08 -4.76 -8.76
N LYS A 50 -9.60 -5.79 -9.44
CA LYS A 50 -8.98 -6.42 -10.62
C LYS A 50 -7.55 -6.90 -10.36
N TYR A 51 -7.32 -7.51 -9.21
CA TYR A 51 -5.98 -8.05 -8.88
C TYR A 51 -5.52 -9.16 -9.81
N ASP A 52 -6.45 -9.87 -10.45
CA ASP A 52 -6.21 -10.79 -11.55
C ASP A 52 -5.55 -10.08 -12.74
N GLU A 53 -6.15 -8.98 -13.23
CA GLU A 53 -5.62 -8.21 -14.36
C GLU A 53 -4.25 -7.60 -14.03
N MET A 54 -4.08 -7.06 -12.82
CA MET A 54 -2.81 -6.48 -12.38
C MET A 54 -1.69 -7.54 -12.31
N MET A 55 -2.01 -8.76 -11.88
CA MET A 55 -1.04 -9.86 -11.83
C MET A 55 -0.62 -10.32 -13.22
N GLU A 56 -1.52 -10.34 -14.18
CA GLU A 56 -1.21 -10.68 -15.57
C GLU A 56 -0.32 -9.61 -16.23
N GLN A 57 -0.60 -8.33 -15.99
CA GLN A 57 0.22 -7.23 -16.53
C GLN A 57 1.66 -7.26 -16.02
N VAL A 58 1.86 -7.53 -14.71
CA VAL A 58 3.21 -7.60 -14.14
C VAL A 58 3.97 -8.81 -14.69
N LYS A 59 3.31 -9.95 -14.89
CA LYS A 59 3.94 -11.14 -15.52
C LYS A 59 4.36 -10.86 -16.96
N GLN A 60 3.50 -10.20 -17.75
CA GLN A 60 3.82 -9.83 -19.12
C GLN A 60 5.02 -8.85 -19.18
N GLN A 61 5.07 -7.86 -18.27
CA GLN A 61 6.22 -6.96 -18.18
C GLN A 61 7.52 -7.68 -17.78
N GLU A 62 7.45 -8.63 -16.85
CA GLU A 62 8.61 -9.44 -16.45
C GLU A 62 9.15 -10.28 -17.62
N GLU A 63 8.26 -10.84 -18.46
CA GLU A 63 8.63 -11.58 -19.67
C GLU A 63 9.23 -10.68 -20.77
N GLU A 64 8.72 -9.45 -20.93
CA GLU A 64 9.24 -8.47 -21.88
C GLU A 64 10.65 -7.95 -21.49
N ASP A 65 10.87 -7.66 -20.20
CA ASP A 65 12.17 -7.21 -19.68
C ASP A 65 13.26 -8.29 -19.76
N GLU A 66 12.89 -9.57 -19.76
CA GLU A 66 13.85 -10.68 -19.91
C GLU A 66 14.38 -10.81 -21.36
N PHE A 67 13.64 -10.28 -22.36
CA PHE A 67 14.01 -10.37 -23.78
C PHE A 67 14.88 -9.18 -24.27
N GLU A 68 15.00 -8.08 -23.53
CA GLU A 68 15.98 -7.03 -23.82
C GLU A 68 17.38 -7.39 -23.25
N PRO A 69 18.40 -7.64 -24.09
CA PRO A 69 19.75 -7.87 -23.58
C PRO A 69 20.27 -6.57 -22.97
N ARG A 70 20.50 -6.58 -21.65
CA ARG A 70 21.03 -5.48 -20.81
C ARG A 70 22.11 -4.63 -21.50
N SER A 71 21.70 -3.65 -22.29
CA SER A 71 22.57 -2.61 -22.80
C SER A 71 22.64 -1.51 -21.75
N ARG A 72 23.68 -1.59 -20.93
CA ARG A 72 24.15 -0.60 -19.95
C ARG A 72 23.69 0.82 -20.28
N LYS A 73 22.84 1.41 -19.44
CA LYS A 73 22.73 2.87 -19.34
C LYS A 73 22.99 3.29 -17.90
N ALA A 74 24.20 3.77 -17.67
CA ALA A 74 24.60 4.49 -16.48
C ALA A 74 23.79 5.81 -16.37
N PRO A 75 23.50 6.31 -15.16
CA PRO A 75 22.74 7.54 -14.99
C PRO A 75 23.62 8.75 -15.32
N LEU A 76 23.36 9.37 -16.48
CA LEU A 76 23.90 10.69 -16.81
C LEU A 76 23.02 11.75 -16.15
N HIS A 77 23.61 12.45 -15.19
CA HIS A 77 23.14 13.73 -14.67
C HIS A 77 23.09 14.76 -15.80
N VAL A 78 21.95 15.41 -16.01
CA VAL A 78 21.90 16.74 -16.64
C VAL A 78 20.83 17.58 -15.94
N ASN A 79 21.29 18.55 -15.15
CA ASN A 79 20.51 19.72 -14.79
C ASN A 79 20.24 20.55 -16.04
N LYS A 80 19.00 21.01 -16.24
CA LYS A 80 18.77 22.28 -16.93
C LYS A 80 17.49 22.94 -16.44
N ASP A 81 17.70 24.03 -15.72
CA ASP A 81 16.72 25.05 -15.41
C ASP A 81 15.96 25.49 -16.66
N MET A 82 14.63 25.59 -16.57
CA MET A 82 13.89 26.59 -17.35
C MET A 82 12.66 27.10 -16.58
N ASN A 83 12.73 28.40 -16.35
CA ASN A 83 11.78 29.37 -15.84
C ASN A 83 10.39 29.32 -16.52
N MET A 84 9.31 29.50 -15.75
CA MET A 84 7.94 29.67 -16.30
C MET A 84 7.27 30.91 -15.68
N PRO A 85 6.67 31.81 -16.49
CA PRO A 85 6.19 33.09 -15.99
C PRO A 85 4.79 33.01 -15.37
N ASN A 86 4.64 33.87 -14.38
CA ASN A 86 3.50 34.12 -13.49
C ASN A 86 2.17 34.37 -14.25
N ARG A 87 1.06 33.75 -13.80
CA ARG A 87 -0.29 34.24 -14.10
C ARG A 87 -1.25 34.14 -12.91
N THR A 88 -1.62 35.33 -12.45
CA THR A 88 -2.94 35.78 -11.94
C THR A 88 -3.56 35.08 -10.74
N GLY A 89 -3.76 35.89 -9.70
CA GLY A 89 -4.36 35.50 -8.44
C GLY A 89 -5.86 35.24 -8.50
N TYR A 90 -6.26 34.27 -7.68
CA TYR A 90 -7.60 34.12 -7.14
C TYR A 90 -7.45 33.77 -5.66
N ARG A 91 -7.94 34.65 -4.77
CA ARG A 91 -8.09 34.35 -3.34
C ARG A 91 -9.27 33.39 -3.21
N PHE A 92 -9.00 32.14 -2.84
CA PHE A 92 -10.04 31.19 -2.46
C PHE A 92 -9.96 30.96 -0.94
N ASP A 93 -11.09 31.09 -0.25
CA ASP A 93 -11.13 30.96 1.21
C ASP A 93 -10.81 29.52 1.65
N ALA A 94 -10.02 29.41 2.71
CA ALA A 94 -9.40 28.17 3.18
C ALA A 94 -10.08 27.60 4.44
N SER A 95 -11.39 27.77 4.60
CA SER A 95 -12.07 27.27 5.82
C SER A 95 -12.77 25.92 5.64
N SER A 96 -13.15 25.54 4.41
CA SER A 96 -13.89 24.29 4.14
C SER A 96 -13.00 23.08 3.79
N ILE A 97 -11.76 23.29 3.33
CA ILE A 97 -10.86 22.22 2.84
C ILE A 97 -10.19 21.43 3.98
N LEU A 98 -10.05 22.02 5.18
CA LEU A 98 -9.32 21.40 6.29
C LEU A 98 -10.00 20.12 6.82
N LYS A 99 -11.33 20.02 6.74
CA LYS A 99 -12.06 18.80 7.17
C LYS A 99 -11.99 17.67 6.14
N ALA A 100 -12.12 17.97 4.85
CA ALA A 100 -12.04 16.98 3.78
C ALA A 100 -10.60 16.44 3.59
N GLY A 101 -9.60 17.29 3.76
CA GLY A 101 -8.19 16.90 3.74
C GLY A 101 -7.82 15.95 4.89
N ALA A 102 -8.31 16.21 6.11
CA ALA A 102 -8.06 15.34 7.25
C ALA A 102 -8.63 13.92 7.06
N THR A 103 -9.84 13.80 6.48
CA THR A 103 -10.45 12.50 6.18
C THR A 103 -9.75 11.76 5.03
N ALA A 104 -9.35 12.46 3.96
CA ALA A 104 -8.62 11.88 2.84
C ALA A 104 -7.21 11.40 3.26
N ILE A 105 -6.51 12.20 4.07
CA ILE A 105 -5.20 11.83 4.64
C ILE A 105 -5.34 10.65 5.60
N ALA A 106 -6.38 10.60 6.43
CA ALA A 106 -6.62 9.47 7.35
C ALA A 106 -6.97 8.17 6.61
N MET A 107 -7.67 8.24 5.47
CA MET A 107 -7.91 7.10 4.60
C MET A 107 -6.61 6.64 3.91
N SER A 108 -5.87 7.56 3.29
CA SER A 108 -4.56 7.28 2.69
C SER A 108 -3.53 6.70 3.68
N ARG A 109 -3.58 7.13 4.96
CA ARG A 109 -2.75 6.56 6.04
C ARG A 109 -3.15 5.14 6.42
N ARG A 110 -4.45 4.81 6.39
CA ARG A 110 -4.93 3.45 6.70
C ARG A 110 -4.57 2.45 5.61
N ASP A 111 -4.51 2.89 4.36
CA ASP A 111 -4.16 2.06 3.20
C ASP A 111 -2.71 1.56 3.20
N LYS A 112 -1.85 2.15 4.03
CA LYS A 112 -0.43 1.76 4.22
C LYS A 112 -0.19 0.96 5.50
N SER A 113 -1.23 0.71 6.30
CA SER A 113 -1.08 -0.03 7.56
C SER A 113 -0.74 -1.51 7.30
N LEU A 114 -0.03 -2.15 8.24
CA LEU A 114 0.27 -3.58 8.14
C LEU A 114 -0.99 -4.42 7.96
N GLY A 115 -2.09 -4.06 8.64
CA GLY A 115 -3.37 -4.75 8.50
C GLY A 115 -3.98 -4.58 7.11
N ALA A 116 -3.95 -3.38 6.53
CA ALA A 116 -4.41 -3.15 5.16
C ALA A 116 -3.53 -3.89 4.14
N MET A 117 -2.21 -3.87 4.30
CA MET A 117 -1.27 -4.61 3.44
C MET A 117 -1.50 -6.12 3.54
N SER A 118 -1.77 -6.64 4.74
CA SER A 118 -2.09 -8.05 4.96
C SER A 118 -3.38 -8.45 4.26
N GLN A 119 -4.42 -7.62 4.34
CA GLN A 119 -5.67 -7.84 3.61
C GLN A 119 -5.45 -7.86 2.10
N LYS A 120 -4.77 -6.84 1.54
CA LYS A 120 -4.50 -6.79 0.09
C LYS A 120 -3.65 -7.98 -0.38
N PHE A 121 -2.67 -8.40 0.41
CA PHE A 121 -1.87 -9.59 0.12
C PHE A 121 -2.74 -10.85 0.06
N ILE A 122 -3.67 -11.03 1.01
CA ILE A 122 -4.61 -12.16 0.97
C ILE A 122 -5.56 -12.06 -0.23
N MET A 123 -6.08 -10.86 -0.52
CA MET A 123 -6.94 -10.61 -1.68
C MET A 123 -6.26 -11.02 -2.98
N LEU A 124 -4.95 -10.76 -3.11
CA LEU A 124 -4.15 -11.15 -4.27
C LEU A 124 -4.27 -12.65 -4.57
N PHE A 125 -4.10 -13.52 -3.55
CA PHE A 125 -4.26 -14.97 -3.70
C PHE A 125 -5.71 -15.38 -3.97
N LEU A 126 -6.68 -14.72 -3.32
CA LEU A 126 -8.09 -15.10 -3.44
C LEU A 126 -8.70 -14.71 -4.80
N ALA A 127 -8.18 -13.65 -5.43
CA ALA A 127 -8.68 -13.11 -6.70
C ALA A 127 -7.94 -13.66 -7.91
N SER A 128 -6.60 -13.75 -7.88
CA SER A 128 -5.80 -14.12 -9.07
C SER A 128 -5.68 -15.64 -9.30
N ASN A 129 -6.26 -16.48 -8.44
CA ASN A 129 -6.21 -17.96 -8.51
C ASN A 129 -4.79 -18.55 -8.65
N VAL A 130 -3.75 -17.79 -8.33
CA VAL A 130 -2.36 -18.27 -8.32
C VAL A 130 -2.05 -19.03 -7.04
N LYS A 131 -1.18 -20.03 -7.12
CA LYS A 131 -0.76 -20.86 -5.98
C LYS A 131 0.49 -20.31 -5.30
N ASP A 132 1.32 -19.60 -6.04
CA ASP A 132 2.58 -19.03 -5.63
C ASP A 132 2.73 -17.61 -6.21
N ILE A 133 3.34 -16.72 -5.42
CA ILE A 133 3.60 -15.33 -5.78
C ILE A 133 4.98 -14.97 -5.23
N SER A 134 5.84 -14.40 -6.06
CA SER A 134 7.14 -13.86 -5.62
C SER A 134 6.92 -12.58 -4.80
N LEU A 135 7.87 -12.25 -3.92
CA LEU A 135 7.76 -11.03 -3.13
C LEU A 135 7.89 -9.78 -4.00
N GLU A 136 8.69 -9.87 -5.07
CA GLU A 136 8.90 -8.81 -6.06
C GLU A 136 7.60 -8.51 -6.82
N THR A 137 6.95 -9.52 -7.39
CA THR A 137 5.67 -9.37 -8.10
C THR A 137 4.58 -8.85 -7.15
N ALA A 138 4.50 -9.41 -5.92
CA ALA A 138 3.56 -8.91 -4.92
C ALA A 138 3.80 -7.45 -4.55
N ALA A 139 5.07 -7.03 -4.41
CA ALA A 139 5.41 -5.64 -4.13
C ALA A 139 4.99 -4.72 -5.28
N LYS A 140 5.25 -5.10 -6.54
CA LYS A 140 4.81 -4.33 -7.71
C LYS A 140 3.30 -4.14 -7.74
N VAL A 141 2.52 -5.20 -7.51
CA VAL A 141 1.04 -5.13 -7.54
C VAL A 141 0.46 -4.38 -6.34
N LEU A 142 1.02 -4.59 -5.14
CA LEU A 142 0.45 -4.03 -3.91
C LEU A 142 0.89 -2.59 -3.61
N ILE A 143 2.06 -2.20 -4.12
CA ILE A 143 2.68 -0.90 -3.85
C ILE A 143 2.72 -0.03 -5.13
N GLY A 144 2.76 -0.62 -6.32
CA GLY A 144 3.03 0.09 -7.57
C GLY A 144 4.52 0.40 -7.69
N GLU A 145 5.15 0.01 -8.79
CA GLU A 145 6.58 0.18 -9.03
C GLU A 145 7.00 1.67 -8.93
N GLY A 146 7.82 2.04 -7.92
CA GLY A 146 8.70 3.22 -7.97
C GLY A 146 8.23 4.61 -7.43
N GLY A 147 7.91 4.73 -6.13
CA GLY A 147 8.25 5.93 -5.28
C GLY A 147 7.18 7.01 -5.02
N PRO A 148 7.33 7.93 -4.03
CA PRO A 148 8.21 7.98 -2.86
C PRO A 148 7.38 7.94 -1.54
N CYS A 149 7.83 7.16 -0.56
CA CYS A 149 7.69 7.56 0.85
C CYS A 149 9.07 7.66 1.49
N ALA A 150 10.06 8.07 0.70
CA ALA A 150 11.09 8.93 1.23
C ALA A 150 10.50 10.34 1.18
N ASP A 151 9.79 10.74 2.25
CA ASP A 151 9.86 12.14 2.65
C ASP A 151 11.32 12.39 3.06
N GLU A 152 12.20 12.58 2.08
CA GLU A 152 13.49 13.28 2.19
C GLU A 152 13.23 14.77 2.44
N ASN A 153 12.28 15.08 3.33
CA ASN A 153 12.02 16.44 3.79
C ASN A 153 11.43 16.43 5.21
N SER A 154 12.19 15.88 6.15
CA SER A 154 12.16 16.37 7.54
C SER A 154 13.58 16.47 8.09
N LYS A 155 14.44 17.21 7.39
CA LYS A 155 15.56 17.88 8.06
C LYS A 155 15.01 19.02 8.91
N PHE A 156 15.73 19.26 10.01
CA PHE A 156 15.53 20.28 11.04
C PHE A 156 14.55 19.92 12.16
N LYS A 157 15.06 19.14 13.12
CA LYS A 157 14.83 19.52 14.52
C LYS A 157 16.02 20.35 14.98
N SER A 158 15.79 21.65 15.11
CA SER A 158 16.70 22.60 15.73
C SER A 158 16.36 22.72 17.22
N LYS A 159 17.43 22.70 18.02
CA LYS A 159 17.56 22.89 19.47
C LYS A 159 17.10 21.72 20.35
#